data_AF-A0A538QB57-F1
#
_entry.id   AF-A0A538QB57-F1
#
_cell.length_a   1.000
_cell.length_b   1.000
_cell.length_c   1.000
_cell.angle_alpha   90.00
_cell.angle_beta   90.00
_cell.angle_gamma   90.00
#
_symmetry.space_group_name_H-M   'P 1'
#
loop_
_entity.id
_entity.type
_entity.pdbx_description
1 polymer ?
#
loop_
_entity_poly.entity_id
_entity_poly.type
_entity_poly.pdbx_seq_one_letter_code
_entity_poly.pdbx_strand_id
1 'polypeptide(L)'
;MPAPSDLHAEPPLGPLLLLELNAVVAANALRAHHVAIEGDVFPGETDEVAAARVLAHACDQLGQILDDYRRRVLARLAEQRRAWPF
;
A
#
# COMPACT_ATOMS: atom_id res chain seq x y z
N MET A 1 8.62 -11.84 29.68
CA MET A 1 8.15 -12.64 28.54
C MET A 1 7.14 -11.81 27.78
N PRO A 2 7.16 -11.76 26.44
CA PRO A 2 6.07 -11.15 25.68
C PRO A 2 4.77 -11.87 26.02
N ALA A 3 3.72 -11.11 26.30
CA ALA A 3 2.41 -11.66 26.64
C ALA A 3 1.65 -12.00 25.35
N PRO A 4 0.74 -12.99 25.35
CA PRO A 4 -0.11 -13.30 24.20
C PRO A 4 -0.89 -12.10 23.66
N SER A 5 -1.19 -11.11 24.51
CA SER A 5 -1.81 -9.85 24.15
C SER A 5 -0.94 -8.94 23.28
N ASP A 6 0.39 -9.09 23.31
CA ASP A 6 1.32 -8.32 22.46
C ASP A 6 1.22 -8.72 20.98
N LEU A 7 0.58 -9.85 20.67
CA LEU A 7 0.25 -10.31 19.31
C LEU A 7 -1.02 -9.68 18.74
N HIS A 8 -1.87 -9.05 19.56
CA HIS A 8 -3.12 -8.43 19.11
C HIS A 8 -2.98 -6.97 18.68
N ALA A 9 -1.78 -6.39 18.76
CA ALA A 9 -1.54 -4.99 18.38
C ALA A 9 -1.34 -4.79 16.88
N GLU A 10 -1.19 -5.86 16.10
CA GLU A 10 -0.99 -5.74 14.65
C GLU A 10 -2.35 -5.63 13.94
N PRO A 11 -2.54 -4.64 13.06
CA PRO A 11 -3.72 -4.52 12.23
C PRO A 11 -3.86 -5.81 11.42
N PRO A 12 -5.10 -6.31 11.27
CA PRO A 12 -5.34 -7.55 10.55
C PRO A 12 -4.81 -7.43 9.11
N LEU A 13 -4.05 -8.45 8.68
CA LEU A 13 -3.45 -8.49 7.33
C LEU A 13 -4.50 -8.49 6.21
N GLY A 14 -5.71 -8.98 6.48
CA GLY A 14 -6.82 -9.02 5.52
C GLY A 14 -7.24 -7.63 5.01
N PRO A 15 -7.63 -6.68 5.90
CA PRO A 15 -7.91 -5.30 5.52
C PRO A 15 -6.75 -4.58 4.81
N LEU A 16 -5.50 -4.89 5.16
CA LEU A 16 -4.33 -4.33 4.46
C LEU A 16 -4.24 -4.82 3.01
N LEU A 17 -4.50 -6.11 2.77
CA LEU A 17 -4.56 -6.67 1.42
C LEU A 17 -5.68 -6.05 0.59
N LEU A 18 -6.86 -5.82 1.19
CA LEU A 18 -7.97 -5.16 0.51
C LEU A 18 -7.64 -3.71 0.15
N LEU A 19 -6.93 -3.00 1.03
CA LEU A 19 -6.49 -1.64 0.77
C LEU A 19 -5.45 -1.59 -0.37
N GLU A 20 -4.52 -2.54 -0.39
CA GLU A 20 -3.52 -2.70 -1.48
C GLU A 20 -4.23 -2.95 -2.83
N LEU A 21 -5.18 -3.89 -2.87
CA LEU A 21 -5.97 -4.19 -4.07
C LEU A 21 -6.74 -2.97 -4.58
N ASN A 22 -7.43 -2.27 -3.68
CA ASN A 22 -8.20 -1.08 -4.05
C ASN A 22 -7.30 0.05 -4.56
N ALA A 23 -6.13 0.25 -3.96
CA ALA A 23 -5.15 1.24 -4.41
C ALA A 23 -4.67 0.94 -5.84
N VAL A 24 -4.32 -0.32 -6.11
CA VAL A 24 -3.89 -0.75 -7.45
C VAL A 24 -5.01 -0.58 -8.49
N VAL A 25 -6.23 -1.00 -8.16
CA VAL A 25 -7.39 -0.85 -9.07
C VAL A 25 -7.68 0.63 -9.35
N ALA A 26 -7.66 1.47 -8.32
CA ALA A 26 -7.90 2.91 -8.49
C ALA A 26 -6.81 3.56 -9.34
N ALA A 27 -5.53 3.28 -9.08
CA ALA A 27 -4.42 3.82 -9.86
C ALA A 27 -4.52 3.41 -11.34
N ASN A 28 -4.83 2.15 -11.61
CA ASN A 28 -4.99 1.64 -12.96
C ASN A 28 -6.21 2.26 -13.68
N ALA A 29 -7.33 2.44 -12.99
CA ALA A 29 -8.51 3.08 -13.56
C ALA A 29 -8.23 4.55 -13.91
N LEU A 30 -7.56 5.29 -13.02
CA LEU A 30 -7.19 6.68 -13.26
C LEU A 30 -6.30 6.83 -14.50
N ARG A 31 -5.29 5.96 -14.64
CA ARG A 31 -4.40 5.92 -15.82
C ARG A 31 -5.09 5.48 -17.10
N ALA A 32 -6.00 4.49 -17.03
CA ALA A 32 -6.72 4.01 -18.21
C ALA A 32 -7.64 5.08 -18.81
N HIS A 33 -8.24 5.92 -17.96
CA HIS A 33 -9.08 7.04 -18.42
C HIS A 33 -8.27 8.25 -18.90
N HIS A 34 -7.00 8.36 -18.51
CA HIS A 34 -6.14 9.49 -18.83
C HIS A 34 -4.77 8.97 -19.29
N VAL A 35 -4.68 8.67 -20.60
CA VAL A 35 -3.52 8.04 -21.28
C VAL A 35 -2.18 8.78 -21.04
N ALA A 36 -2.21 10.02 -20.53
CA ALA A 36 -1.03 10.85 -20.23
C ALA A 36 -0.58 10.87 -18.75
N ILE A 37 -1.10 9.98 -17.88
CA ILE A 37 -0.67 9.87 -16.47
C ILE A 37 0.59 8.99 -16.33
N GLU A 38 1.62 9.25 -17.13
CA GLU A 38 2.95 8.69 -16.91
C GLU A 38 3.94 9.83 -16.67
N GLY A 39 4.31 10.01 -15.40
CA GLY A 39 5.55 10.69 -14.96
C GLY A 39 5.64 12.20 -15.15
N ASP A 40 5.05 12.77 -16.20
CA ASP A 40 5.39 14.09 -16.66
C ASP A 40 4.27 15.10 -16.41
N VAL A 41 4.64 16.28 -15.90
CA VAL A 41 3.78 17.47 -15.86
C VAL A 41 3.74 18.06 -17.25
N PHE A 42 2.58 17.99 -17.90
CA PHE A 42 2.41 18.50 -19.26
C PHE A 42 1.97 19.97 -19.25
N PRO A 43 2.64 20.87 -19.99
CA PRO A 43 2.15 22.22 -20.20
C PRO A 43 0.79 22.17 -20.90
N GLY A 44 -0.26 22.70 -20.26
CA GLY A 44 -1.63 22.68 -20.79
C GLY A 44 -2.49 21.50 -20.32
N GLU A 45 -2.02 20.74 -19.33
CA GLU A 45 -2.81 19.73 -18.63
C GLU A 45 -4.06 20.36 -17.97
N THR A 46 -5.20 19.66 -18.07
CA THR A 46 -6.42 20.08 -17.38
C THR A 46 -6.36 19.72 -15.90
N ASP A 47 -7.09 20.46 -15.06
CA ASP A 47 -7.15 20.21 -13.61
C ASP A 47 -7.59 18.76 -13.30
N GLU A 48 -8.46 18.18 -14.14
CA GLU A 48 -8.91 16.79 -14.02
C GLU A 48 -7.78 15.78 -14.22
N VAL A 49 -6.97 15.95 -15.27
CA VAL A 49 -5.82 15.06 -15.55
C VAL A 49 -4.77 15.22 -14.46
N ALA A 50 -4.53 16.45 -14.00
CA ALA A 50 -3.60 16.73 -12.90
C ALA A 50 -4.05 16.07 -11.59
N ALA A 51 -5.34 16.17 -11.25
CA ALA A 51 -5.92 15.52 -10.08
C ALA A 51 -5.83 13.98 -10.18
N ALA A 52 -6.17 13.43 -11.34
CA ALA A 52 -6.07 11.99 -11.59
C ALA A 52 -4.61 11.49 -11.46
N ARG A 53 -3.62 12.26 -11.92
CA ARG A 53 -2.20 11.92 -11.75
C ARG A 53 -1.79 11.90 -10.29
N VAL A 54 -2.14 12.94 -9.53
CA VAL A 54 -1.83 13.03 -8.10
C VAL A 54 -2.47 11.87 -7.35
N LEU A 55 -3.72 11.53 -7.66
CA LEU A 55 -4.42 10.42 -7.03
C LEU A 55 -3.81 9.06 -7.39
N ALA A 56 -3.44 8.84 -8.65
CA ALA A 56 -2.77 7.61 -9.08
C ALA A 56 -1.42 7.46 -8.37
N HIS A 57 -0.65 8.55 -8.26
CA HIS A 57 0.61 8.55 -7.53
C HIS A 57 0.42 8.26 -6.03
N ALA A 58 -0.58 8.86 -5.39
CA ALA A 58 -0.88 8.58 -3.99
C ALA A 58 -1.28 7.11 -3.76
N CYS A 59 -1.98 6.49 -4.71
CA CYS A 59 -2.29 5.07 -4.67
C CYS A 59 -1.03 4.19 -4.79
N ASP A 60 -0.07 4.55 -5.65
CA ASP A 60 1.22 3.84 -5.71
C ASP A 60 1.99 3.95 -4.40
N GLN A 61 2.06 5.15 -3.83
CA GLN A 61 2.72 5.39 -2.53
C GLN A 61 2.07 4.57 -1.43
N LEU A 62 0.73 4.49 -1.42
CA LEU A 62 0.00 3.66 -0.47
C LEU A 62 0.37 2.17 -0.63
N GLY A 63 0.46 1.68 -1.87
CA GLY A 63 0.92 0.31 -2.15
C GLY A 63 2.33 0.04 -1.60
N GLN A 64 3.28 0.96 -1.80
CA GLN A 64 4.64 0.85 -1.26
C GLN A 64 4.67 0.81 0.27
N ILE A 65 3.91 1.70 0.92
CA ILE A 65 3.79 1.75 2.39
C ILE A 65 3.22 0.44 2.93
N LEU A 66 2.19 -0.10 2.29
CA LEU A 66 1.55 -1.36 2.70
C LEU A 66 2.48 -2.56 2.52
N ASP A 67 3.24 -2.61 1.43
CA ASP A 67 4.23 -3.67 1.22
C ASP A 67 5.36 -3.61 2.25
N ASP A 68 5.89 -2.42 2.54
CA ASP A 68 6.90 -2.22 3.58
C ASP A 68 6.37 -2.67 4.95
N TYR A 69 5.12 -2.29 5.27
CA TYR A 69 4.47 -2.67 6.51
C TYR A 69 4.32 -4.20 6.62
N ARG A 70 3.81 -4.84 5.55
CA ARG A 70 3.67 -6.29 5.45
C ARG A 70 5.01 -7.00 5.65
N ARG A 71 6.08 -6.52 5.03
CA ARG A 71 7.43 -7.08 5.19
C ARG A 71 7.92 -7.02 6.64
N ARG A 72 7.68 -5.90 7.34
CA ARG A 72 8.04 -5.75 8.76
C ARG A 72 7.27 -6.70 9.66
N VAL A 73 5.96 -6.84 9.46
CA VAL A 73 5.11 -7.77 10.22
C VAL A 73 5.57 -9.21 10.01
N LEU A 74 5.77 -9.63 8.75
CA LEU A 74 6.21 -11.00 8.46
C LEU A 74 7.60 -11.30 9.04
N ALA A 75 8.53 -10.34 9.00
CA ALA A 75 9.85 -10.49 9.60
C ALA A 75 9.77 -10.68 11.13
N ARG A 76 8.95 -9.88 11.80
CA ARG A 76 8.71 -9.99 13.25
C ARG A 76 8.07 -11.33 13.62
N LEU A 77 7.06 -11.77 12.87
CA LEU A 77 6.43 -13.08 13.09
C LEU A 77 7.43 -14.24 12.89
N ALA A 78 8.31 -14.13 11.90
CA ALA A 78 9.37 -15.12 11.67
C ALA A 78 10.39 -15.15 12.82
N GLU A 79 10.77 -13.99 13.36
CA GLU A 79 11.65 -13.88 14.52
C GLU A 79 11.00 -14.47 15.78
N GLN A 80 9.73 -14.12 16.05
CA GLN A 80 8.96 -14.67 17.17
C GLN A 80 8.82 -16.19 17.07
N ARG A 81 8.58 -16.73 15.87
CA ARG A 81 8.53 -18.18 15.65
C ARG A 81 9.87 -18.87 15.95
N ARG A 82 11.00 -18.25 15.61
CA ARG A 82 12.34 -18.80 15.93
C ARG A 82 12.69 -18.70 17.41
N ALA A 83 12.22 -17.65 18.08
CA ALA A 83 12.42 -17.45 19.51
C ALA A 83 11.47 -18.30 20.36
N TRP A 84 10.48 -18.94 19.75
CA TRP A 84 9.53 -19.80 20.45
C TRP A 84 10.20 -21.14 20.81
N PRO A 85 10.26 -21.52 22.10
CA PRO A 85 11.09 -22.64 22.57
C PRO A 85 10.45 -24.03 22.39
N PHE A 86 9.43 -24.16 21.54
CA PHE A 86 8.72 -25.43 21.30
C PHE A 86 8.58 -25.69 19.80
#